data_AF-A0AAV9KP10-F1
#
_entry.id   AF-A0AAV9KP10-F1
#
_cell.length_a   1.000
_cell.length_b   1.000
_cell.length_c   1.000
_cell.angle_alpha   90.00
_cell.angle_beta   90.00
_cell.angle_gamma   90.00
#
_symmetry.space_group_name_H-M   'P 1'
#
loop_
_entity.id
_entity.type
_entity.pdbx_description
1 polymer ?
#
loop_
_entity_poly.entity_id
_entity_poly.type
_entity_poly.pdbx_seq_one_letter_code
_entity_poly.pdbx_strand_id
1 'polypeptide(L)'
;MTYLVGFTRDEPLPNQNQYMEMVNLYADNEPWQIFEGANSYTRYFITPQKKQNPKWKRVSRTVGKGTWKPQGKGKEVFDNKGRLMGYVKSLKYTYGKSENKNANGEWLMTEYSLYDGYLHAREIKNKGYVICKIKKKRKPNDHNEN
;
A
#
# COMPACT_ATOMS: atom_id res chain seq x y z
N MET A 1 11.44 1.79 -3.57
CA MET A 1 11.10 2.13 -4.97
C MET A 1 11.73 1.17 -5.97
N THR A 2 12.97 0.73 -5.77
CA THR A 2 13.67 -0.22 -6.68
C THR A 2 12.83 -1.45 -7.04
N TYR A 3 12.15 -2.07 -6.08
CA TYR A 3 11.27 -3.20 -6.38
C TYR A 3 10.13 -2.81 -7.34
N LEU A 4 9.43 -1.69 -7.10
CA LEU A 4 8.32 -1.27 -7.96
C LEU A 4 8.82 -0.98 -9.37
N VAL A 5 10.03 -0.42 -9.50
CA VAL A 5 10.68 -0.22 -10.81
C VAL A 5 10.92 -1.56 -11.50
N GLY A 6 11.53 -2.53 -10.81
CA GLY A 6 11.77 -3.87 -11.35
C GLY A 6 10.48 -4.56 -11.77
N PHE A 7 9.46 -4.58 -10.90
CA PHE A 7 8.13 -5.10 -11.22
C PHE A 7 7.51 -4.40 -12.44
N THR A 8 7.62 -3.08 -12.53
CA THR A 8 7.09 -2.30 -13.67
C THR A 8 7.75 -2.69 -14.99
N ARG A 9 9.03 -3.09 -14.95
CA ARG A 9 9.82 -3.54 -16.09
C ARG A 9 9.74 -5.05 -16.37
N ASP A 10 9.02 -5.80 -15.53
CA ASP A 10 9.01 -7.26 -15.54
C ASP A 10 10.41 -7.88 -15.30
N GLU A 11 11.23 -7.20 -14.49
CA GLU A 11 12.54 -7.68 -14.08
C GLU A 11 12.42 -8.70 -12.94
N PRO A 12 13.29 -9.72 -12.91
CA PRO A 12 13.34 -10.65 -11.80
C PRO A 12 13.64 -9.91 -10.50
N LEU A 13 12.85 -10.22 -9.48
CA LEU A 13 12.91 -9.55 -8.21
C LEU A 13 14.06 -10.11 -7.37
N PRO A 14 14.77 -9.29 -6.59
CA PRO A 14 15.78 -9.79 -5.67
C PRO A 14 15.16 -10.83 -4.72
N ASN A 15 15.86 -11.93 -4.44
CA ASN A 15 15.36 -13.09 -3.69
C ASN A 15 14.63 -12.76 -2.37
N GLN A 16 14.99 -11.66 -1.70
CA GLN A 16 14.32 -11.20 -0.46
C GLN A 16 12.87 -10.73 -0.66
N ASN A 17 12.44 -10.45 -1.89
CA ASN A 17 11.13 -9.92 -2.20
C ASN A 17 10.30 -10.86 -3.11
N GLN A 18 10.75 -12.10 -3.29
CA GLN A 18 10.08 -13.11 -4.13
C GLN A 18 8.68 -13.49 -3.62
N TYR A 19 8.33 -13.09 -2.38
CA TYR A 19 7.08 -13.45 -1.71
C TYR A 19 6.07 -12.30 -1.57
N MET A 20 6.25 -11.18 -2.28
CA MET A 20 5.23 -10.13 -2.23
C MET A 20 4.00 -10.54 -3.03
N GLU A 21 2.88 -10.68 -2.34
CA GLU A 21 1.62 -11.14 -2.95
C GLU A 21 0.97 -10.05 -3.80
N MET A 22 0.42 -10.47 -4.94
CA MET A 22 -0.44 -9.61 -5.75
C MET A 22 -1.89 -9.74 -5.26
N VAL A 23 -2.42 -8.68 -4.67
CA VAL A 23 -3.76 -8.65 -4.06
C VAL A 23 -4.43 -7.33 -4.42
N ASN A 24 -5.69 -7.36 -4.84
CA ASN A 24 -6.48 -6.14 -4.97
C ASN A 24 -6.95 -5.64 -3.60
N LEU A 25 -6.11 -4.83 -2.94
CA LEU A 25 -6.36 -4.31 -1.60
C LEU A 25 -7.55 -3.32 -1.51
N TYR A 26 -8.11 -2.93 -2.65
CA TYR A 26 -9.16 -1.92 -2.73
C TYR A 26 -10.50 -2.47 -3.22
N ALA A 27 -10.63 -3.80 -3.35
CA ALA A 27 -11.88 -4.49 -3.62
C ALA A 27 -12.71 -4.58 -2.32
N ASP A 28 -12.71 -5.74 -1.65
CA ASP A 28 -13.72 -6.02 -0.63
C ASP A 28 -13.17 -6.37 0.76
N ASN A 29 -11.90 -6.76 0.86
CA ASN A 29 -11.33 -7.30 2.11
C ASN A 29 -10.82 -6.22 3.07
N GLU A 30 -11.37 -6.20 4.28
CA GLU A 30 -10.89 -5.36 5.36
C GLU A 30 -9.46 -5.77 5.81
N PRO A 31 -8.68 -4.85 6.41
CA PRO A 31 -7.26 -5.09 6.67
C PRO A 31 -6.96 -6.32 7.52
N TRP A 32 -7.84 -6.66 8.47
CA TRP A 32 -7.67 -7.86 9.30
C TRP A 32 -7.97 -9.16 8.56
N GLN A 33 -8.90 -9.15 7.59
CA GLN A 33 -9.20 -10.33 6.75
C GLN A 33 -8.01 -10.66 5.86
N ILE A 34 -7.31 -9.63 5.37
CA ILE A 34 -6.06 -9.80 4.62
C ILE A 34 -4.96 -10.41 5.50
N PHE A 35 -5.03 -10.29 6.82
CA PHE A 35 -4.01 -10.78 7.76
C PHE A 35 -4.46 -12.03 8.52
N GLU A 36 -5.60 -12.64 8.15
CA GLU A 36 -6.04 -13.89 8.73
C GLU A 36 -5.00 -14.99 8.50
N GLY A 37 -4.61 -15.69 9.57
CA GLY A 37 -3.56 -16.71 9.54
C GLY A 37 -2.12 -16.17 9.40
N ALA A 38 -1.90 -14.85 9.40
CA ALA A 38 -0.56 -14.28 9.28
C ALA A 38 0.19 -14.24 10.61
N ASN A 39 1.41 -14.79 10.65
CA ASN A 39 2.31 -14.72 11.81
C ASN A 39 3.06 -13.38 11.94
N SER A 40 2.83 -12.43 11.03
CA SER A 40 3.50 -11.14 10.98
C SER A 40 2.52 -9.97 11.10
N TYR A 41 2.92 -8.96 11.87
CA TYR A 41 2.20 -7.69 12.00
C TYR A 41 2.40 -6.75 10.80
N THR A 42 3.26 -7.11 9.83
CA THR A 42 3.56 -6.30 8.65
C THR A 42 3.66 -7.18 7.41
N ARG A 43 2.96 -6.79 6.34
CA ARG A 43 3.00 -7.45 5.03
C ARG A 43 3.11 -6.42 3.92
N TYR A 44 3.68 -6.85 2.80
CA TYR A 44 3.81 -6.07 1.58
C TYR A 44 2.93 -6.70 0.51
N PHE A 45 2.33 -5.88 -0.34
CA PHE A 45 1.44 -6.31 -1.41
C PHE A 45 1.68 -5.47 -2.66
N ILE A 46 1.55 -6.10 -3.83
CA ILE A 46 1.34 -5.40 -5.09
C ILE A 46 -0.17 -5.31 -5.30
N THR A 47 -0.68 -4.11 -5.50
CA THR A 47 -2.11 -3.91 -5.78
C THR A 47 -2.25 -3.03 -7.02
N PRO A 48 -3.30 -3.23 -7.83
CA PRO A 48 -3.69 -2.24 -8.82
C PRO A 48 -3.81 -0.86 -8.15
N GLN A 49 -3.17 0.13 -8.75
CA GLN A 49 -3.30 1.50 -8.33
C GLN A 49 -4.77 1.87 -8.45
N LYS A 50 -5.35 2.38 -7.37
CA LYS A 50 -6.74 2.83 -7.41
C LYS A 50 -6.83 4.07 -8.30
N LYS A 51 -7.17 3.86 -9.57
CA LYS A 51 -7.32 4.94 -10.53
C LYS A 51 -8.51 5.80 -10.11
N GLN A 52 -8.32 7.11 -10.14
CA GLN A 52 -9.45 8.02 -10.21
C GLN A 52 -10.22 7.67 -11.48
N ASN A 53 -11.53 7.47 -11.36
CA ASN A 53 -12.37 7.58 -12.55
C ASN A 53 -12.03 8.94 -13.19
N PRO A 54 -11.75 9.04 -14.50
CA PRO A 54 -11.31 10.29 -15.13
C PRO A 54 -12.21 11.51 -14.82
N LYS A 55 -13.48 11.25 -14.48
CA LYS A 55 -14.46 12.28 -14.08
C LYS A 55 -14.36 12.73 -12.60
N TRP A 56 -13.61 12.04 -11.75
CA TRP A 56 -13.66 12.20 -10.29
C TRP A 56 -12.29 12.55 -9.68
N LYS A 57 -12.17 13.75 -9.08
CA LYS A 57 -10.93 14.23 -8.42
C LYS A 57 -10.56 13.49 -7.12
N ARG A 58 -11.35 12.52 -6.64
CA ARG A 58 -11.12 11.78 -5.39
C ARG A 58 -11.12 10.27 -5.62
N VAL A 59 -10.10 9.61 -5.10
CA VAL A 59 -10.03 8.15 -5.00
C VAL A 59 -10.79 7.73 -3.74
N SER A 60 -11.98 7.13 -3.88
CA SER A 60 -12.65 6.49 -2.74
C SER A 60 -11.86 5.23 -2.37
N ARG A 61 -11.20 5.18 -1.21
CA ARG A 61 -10.52 3.96 -0.70
C ARG A 61 -11.35 3.23 0.34
N THR A 62 -12.68 3.26 0.18
CA THR A 62 -13.60 2.44 0.96
C THR A 62 -13.39 0.98 0.61
N VAL A 63 -13.34 0.14 1.63
CA VAL A 63 -13.21 -1.32 1.57
C VAL A 63 -14.03 -1.87 2.72
N GLY A 64 -14.90 -2.83 2.46
CA GLY A 64 -15.87 -3.30 3.46
C GLY A 64 -16.66 -2.14 4.08
N LYS A 65 -16.61 -2.02 5.41
CA LYS A 65 -17.35 -1.00 6.18
C LYS A 65 -16.48 0.19 6.60
N GLY A 66 -15.23 0.26 6.14
CA GLY A 66 -14.30 1.32 6.48
C GLY A 66 -13.62 1.92 5.26
N THR A 67 -12.68 2.82 5.52
CA THR A 67 -11.99 3.56 4.46
C THR A 67 -10.55 3.88 4.84
N TRP A 68 -9.64 3.75 3.88
CA TRP A 68 -8.25 4.19 4.03
C TRP A 68 -8.15 5.71 3.84
N LYS A 69 -7.86 6.43 4.92
CA LYS A 69 -7.72 7.90 4.91
C LYS A 69 -6.25 8.30 4.89
N PRO A 70 -5.83 9.23 4.00
CA PRO A 70 -4.48 9.80 4.05
C PRO A 70 -4.19 10.45 5.40
N GLN A 71 -2.98 10.29 5.90
CA GLN A 71 -2.47 10.95 7.11
C GLN A 71 -1.67 12.23 6.78
N GLY A 72 -1.66 12.66 5.52
CA GLY A 72 -0.93 13.85 5.04
C GLY A 72 -0.86 13.94 3.52
N LYS A 73 -0.05 14.88 3.01
CA LYS A 73 0.12 15.17 1.57
C LYS A 73 0.88 14.07 0.79
N GLY A 74 1.67 13.26 1.50
CA GLY A 74 2.63 12.32 0.91
C GLY A 74 4.02 12.95 0.73
N LYS A 75 5.01 12.11 0.45
CA LYS A 75 6.42 12.50 0.24
C LYS A 75 6.90 12.08 -1.13
N GLU A 76 7.74 12.89 -1.74
CA GLU A 76 8.45 12.57 -2.98
C GLU A 76 9.63 11.64 -2.67
N VAL A 77 9.96 10.78 -3.64
CA VAL A 77 11.12 9.90 -3.59
C VAL A 77 11.95 10.14 -4.83
N PHE A 78 13.24 10.43 -4.63
CA PHE A 78 14.18 10.71 -5.70
C PHE A 78 15.20 9.57 -5.83
N ASP A 79 15.73 9.36 -7.03
CA ASP A 79 16.87 8.47 -7.24
C ASP A 79 18.18 9.14 -6.85
N ASN A 80 19.28 8.41 -6.90
CA ASN A 80 20.62 8.94 -6.59
C ASN A 80 21.09 10.06 -7.51
N LYS A 81 20.41 10.29 -8.64
CA LYS A 81 20.66 11.38 -9.59
C LYS A 81 19.70 12.56 -9.39
N GLY A 82 18.86 12.54 -8.35
CA GLY A 82 17.89 13.59 -8.05
C GLY A 82 16.65 13.57 -8.95
N ARG A 83 16.41 12.51 -9.73
CA ARG A 83 15.20 12.40 -10.55
C ARG A 83 14.05 11.86 -9.71
N LEU A 84 12.87 12.45 -9.86
CA LEU A 84 11.66 12.02 -9.16
C LEU A 84 11.26 10.60 -9.60
N MET A 85 11.39 9.63 -8.70
CA MET A 85 10.95 8.25 -8.91
C MET A 85 9.46 8.07 -8.71
N GLY A 86 8.88 8.82 -7.76
CA GLY A 86 7.50 8.64 -7.37
C GLY A 86 7.21 9.15 -5.97
N TYR A 87 6.18 8.57 -5.34
CA TYR A 87 5.60 9.10 -4.12
C TYR A 87 5.34 8.02 -3.07
N VAL A 88 5.41 8.44 -1.80
CA VAL A 88 5.05 7.63 -0.63
C VAL A 88 3.91 8.31 0.12
N LYS A 89 2.82 7.59 0.37
CA LYS A 89 1.67 8.08 1.13
C LYS A 89 1.39 7.19 2.33
N SER A 90 1.16 7.80 3.48
CA SER A 90 0.70 7.10 4.68
C SER A 90 -0.81 7.20 4.80
N LEU A 91 -1.47 6.09 5.06
CA LEU A 91 -2.91 5.98 5.23
C LEU A 91 -3.25 5.23 6.52
N LYS A 92 -4.37 5.60 7.13
CA LYS A 92 -4.96 4.90 8.27
C LYS A 92 -6.33 4.37 7.90
N TYR A 93 -6.59 3.10 8.21
CA TYR A 93 -7.92 2.55 8.06
C TYR A 93 -8.82 3.12 9.16
N THR A 94 -9.99 3.64 8.77
CA THR A 94 -11.03 4.10 9.68
C THR A 94 -12.28 3.28 9.41
N TYR A 95 -12.70 2.47 10.37
CA TYR A 95 -13.99 1.79 10.32
C TYR A 95 -15.13 2.82 10.45
N GLY A 96 -16.28 2.54 9.84
CA GLY A 96 -17.45 3.42 9.81
C GLY A 96 -18.06 3.74 11.19
N LYS A 97 -19.23 4.41 11.19
CA LYS A 97 -19.98 4.77 12.42
C LYS A 97 -20.45 3.50 13.15
N SER A 98 -19.61 2.92 13.99
CA SER A 98 -20.02 1.98 15.02
C SER A 98 -19.21 2.25 16.28
N GLU A 99 -19.83 1.99 17.44
CA GLU A 99 -19.28 2.21 18.79
C GLU A 99 -17.96 1.45 19.03
N ASN A 100 -17.59 0.52 18.14
CA ASN A 100 -16.40 -0.34 18.23
C ASN A 100 -15.31 0.01 17.18
N LYS A 101 -14.98 1.29 17.01
CA LYS A 101 -13.98 1.78 16.00
C LYS A 101 -12.61 1.08 16.05
N ASN A 102 -12.28 0.41 17.16
CA ASN A 102 -10.97 -0.18 17.41
C ASN A 102 -11.01 -1.70 17.73
N ALA A 103 -12.14 -2.39 17.53
CA ALA A 103 -12.24 -3.82 17.85
C ALA A 103 -11.12 -4.65 17.18
N ASN A 104 -10.76 -4.31 15.94
CA ASN A 104 -9.72 -4.99 15.18
C ASN A 104 -8.33 -4.33 15.24
N GLY A 105 -8.14 -3.33 16.11
CA GLY A 105 -6.88 -2.59 16.25
C GLY A 105 -6.68 -1.47 15.21
N GLU A 106 -5.53 -0.79 15.31
CA GLU A 106 -5.16 0.30 14.39
C GLU A 106 -4.36 -0.23 13.21
N TRP A 107 -4.85 0.04 11.99
CA TRP A 107 -4.25 -0.42 10.73
C TRP A 107 -3.69 0.74 9.94
N LEU A 108 -2.43 0.62 9.55
CA LEU A 108 -1.67 1.61 8.80
C LEU A 108 -1.23 1.03 7.46
N MET A 109 -1.25 1.84 6.42
CA MET A 109 -0.77 1.51 5.09
C MET A 109 0.26 2.55 4.65
N THR A 110 1.37 2.10 4.09
CA THR A 110 2.28 2.93 3.32
C THR A 110 2.20 2.52 1.85
N GLU A 111 1.67 3.41 1.02
CA GLU A 111 1.50 3.25 -0.43
C GLU A 111 2.70 3.87 -1.15
N TYR A 112 3.39 3.09 -1.98
CA TYR A 112 4.49 3.49 -2.83
C TYR A 112 4.01 3.47 -4.29
N SER A 113 4.09 4.61 -4.97
CA SER A 113 3.62 4.78 -6.35
C SER A 113 4.71 5.35 -7.23
N LEU A 114 4.84 4.84 -8.46
CA LEU A 114 5.80 5.35 -9.42
C LEU A 114 5.29 6.66 -10.05
N TYR A 115 6.18 7.60 -10.32
CA TYR A 115 5.88 8.75 -11.15
C TYR A 115 5.84 8.32 -12.61
N ASP A 116 4.77 8.67 -13.34
CA ASP A 116 4.58 8.24 -14.73
C ASP A 116 5.73 8.65 -15.66
N GLY A 117 6.40 9.76 -15.36
CA GLY A 117 7.56 10.25 -16.12
C GLY A 117 8.91 9.67 -15.70
N TYR A 118 8.96 8.73 -14.75
CA TYR A 118 10.24 8.16 -14.28
C TYR A 118 10.85 7.16 -15.27
N LEU A 119 10.01 6.36 -15.95
CA LEU A 119 10.43 5.36 -16.92
C LEU A 119 9.94 5.73 -18.32
N HIS A 120 10.72 5.37 -19.34
CA HIS A 120 10.26 5.50 -20.72
C HIS A 120 9.15 4.49 -21.01
N ALA A 121 8.18 4.87 -21.83
CA ALA A 121 7.03 4.02 -22.15
C ALA A 121 7.41 2.61 -22.66
N ARG A 122 8.53 2.48 -23.37
CA ARG A 122 9.08 1.21 -23.87
C ARG A 122 9.60 0.27 -22.78
N GLU A 123 9.98 0.82 -21.63
CA GLU A 123 10.47 0.04 -20.48
C GLU A 123 9.32 -0.53 -19.66
N ILE A 124 8.10 -0.01 -19.80
CA ILE A 124 6.99 -0.35 -18.92
C ILE A 124 6.20 -1.54 -19.46
N LYS A 125 6.26 -2.65 -18.73
CA LYS A 125 5.49 -3.89 -18.99
C LYS A 125 4.24 -3.97 -18.10
N ASN A 126 4.37 -3.65 -16.81
CA ASN A 126 3.29 -3.71 -15.85
C ASN A 126 2.86 -2.30 -15.42
N LYS A 127 1.76 -1.79 -15.99
CA LYS A 127 1.24 -0.43 -15.72
C LYS A 127 0.19 -0.40 -14.61
N GLY A 128 0.19 0.70 -13.86
CA GLY A 128 -0.90 1.02 -12.94
C GLY A 128 -0.93 0.15 -11.69
N TYR A 129 0.24 -0.18 -11.14
CA TYR A 129 0.39 -0.90 -9.88
C TYR A 129 1.13 -0.05 -8.85
N VAL A 130 0.85 -0.31 -7.58
CA VAL A 130 1.54 0.28 -6.43
C VAL A 130 1.97 -0.82 -5.47
N ILE A 131 2.95 -0.52 -4.63
CA ILE A 131 3.28 -1.38 -3.49
C ILE A 131 2.62 -0.80 -2.25
N CYS A 132 1.98 -1.66 -1.47
CA CYS A 132 1.41 -1.30 -0.18
C CYS A 132 2.07 -2.11 0.93
N LYS A 133 2.64 -1.41 1.91
CA LYS A 133 3.03 -1.99 3.20
C LYS A 133 1.88 -1.80 4.16
N ILE A 134 1.24 -2.87 4.62
CA ILE A 134 0.20 -2.80 5.65
C ILE A 134 0.80 -3.25 6.98
N LYS A 135 0.49 -2.51 8.06
CA LYS A 135 0.92 -2.80 9.43
C LYS A 135 -0.24 -2.71 10.40
N LYS A 136 -0.40 -3.72 11.25
CA LYS A 136 -1.22 -3.65 12.46
C LYS A 136 -0.38 -3.03 13.59
N LYS A 137 -0.84 -1.91 14.17
CA LYS A 137 -0.17 -1.30 15.32
C LYS A 137 -0.43 -2.15 16.56
N ARG A 138 0.63 -2.52 17.27
CA ARG A 138 0.56 -3.24 18.55
C ARG A 138 -0.11 -2.36 19.60
N LYS A 139 -0.83 -2.97 20.53
CA LYS A 139 -1.33 -2.24 21.70
C LYS A 139 -0.14 -1.96 22.62
N PRO A 140 -0.14 -0.85 23.38
CA PRO A 140 0.94 -0.54 24.31
C PRO A 140 1.28 -1.66 25.32
N ASN A 141 0.33 -2.57 25.59
CA ASN A 141 0.52 -3.66 26.54
C ASN A 141 1.10 -4.96 25.93
N ASP A 142 1.41 -5.02 24.63
CA ASP A 142 2.05 -6.19 23.98
C ASP A 142 3.60 -6.19 24.16
N HIS A 143 4.11 -5.73 25.31
CA HIS A 143 5.55 -5.68 25.62
C HIS A 143 6.01 -6.79 26.58
N ASN A 144 5.19 -7.80 26.83
CA ASN A 144 5.61 -8.94 27.63
C ASN A 144 5.27 -10.24 26.90
N GLU A 145 6.23 -10.72 26.10
CA GLU A 145 6.51 -12.14 25.84
C GLU A 145 7.69 -12.23 24.88
N ASN A 146 8.90 -12.18 25.46
CA ASN A 146 9.99 -13.14 25.28
C ASN A 146 11.19 -12.70 26.13
#